data_AF-A0A433VEQ0-F1
#
_entry.id   AF-A0A433VEQ0-F1
#
_cell.length_a   1.000
_cell.length_b   1.000
_cell.length_c   1.000
_cell.angle_alpha   90.00
_cell.angle_beta   90.00
_cell.angle_gamma   90.00
#
_symmetry.space_group_name_H-M   'P 1'
#
loop_
_entity.id
_entity.type
_entity.pdbx_description
1 polymer ?
#
loop_
_entity_poly.entity_id
_entity_poly.type
_entity_poly.pdbx_seq_one_letter_code
_entity_poly.pdbx_strand_id
1 'polypeptide(L)'
;MINSWECFDALCVAALINAAKNSLPYSLQETVFAVAADLVLSDGYVTELEQSFLDDFLDDLYQSLNISDKTATRIVKVMIIENRG
;
A
#
# COMPACT_ATOMS: atom_id res chain seq x y z
N MET A 1 14.84 -9.43 22.70
CA MET A 1 15.24 -10.67 22.02
C MET A 1 14.05 -11.06 21.16
N ILE A 2 14.10 -10.76 19.87
CA ILE A 2 12.97 -11.00 18.95
C ILE A 2 12.98 -12.51 18.66
N ASN A 3 11.82 -13.17 18.77
CA ASN A 3 11.77 -14.63 18.68
C ASN A 3 12.04 -15.06 17.22
N SER A 4 12.87 -16.10 17.03
CA SER A 4 13.38 -16.57 15.73
C SER A 4 12.30 -16.93 14.69
N TRP A 5 11.03 -17.05 15.09
CA TRP A 5 9.89 -17.37 14.24
C TRP A 5 9.24 -16.14 13.60
N GLU A 6 9.29 -14.97 14.27
CA GLU A 6 8.77 -13.70 13.74
C GLU A 6 9.58 -13.22 12.52
N CYS A 7 10.83 -13.65 12.41
CA CYS A 7 11.70 -13.33 11.29
C CYS A 7 11.35 -14.11 10.01
N PHE A 8 10.69 -15.28 10.11
CA PHE A 8 10.42 -16.15 8.96
C PHE A 8 9.20 -15.67 8.15
N ASP A 9 8.16 -15.15 8.82
CA ASP A 9 6.95 -14.65 8.16
C ASP A 9 7.18 -13.29 7.49
N ALA A 10 7.94 -12.38 8.12
CA ALA A 10 8.27 -11.08 7.53
C ALA A 10 9.14 -11.22 6.26
N LEU A 11 10.05 -12.22 6.23
CA LEU A 11 10.91 -12.50 5.07
C LEU A 11 10.11 -13.03 3.87
N CYS A 12 9.08 -13.84 4.14
CA CYS A 12 8.16 -14.40 3.14
C CYS A 12 7.37 -13.30 2.40
N VAL A 13 6.75 -12.39 3.16
CA VAL A 13 5.92 -11.31 2.59
C VAL A 13 6.78 -10.35 1.77
N ALA A 14 7.95 -9.95 2.29
CA ALA A 14 8.86 -9.07 1.57
C ALA A 14 9.38 -9.70 0.26
N ALA A 15 9.68 -11.00 0.26
CA ALA A 15 10.11 -11.72 -0.95
C ALA A 15 9.01 -11.75 -2.02
N LEU A 16 7.74 -11.96 -1.62
CA LEU A 16 6.61 -11.95 -2.53
C LEU A 16 6.36 -10.56 -3.14
N ILE A 17 6.41 -9.52 -2.32
CA ILE A 17 6.25 -8.12 -2.77
C ILE A 17 7.36 -7.77 -3.77
N ASN A 18 8.61 -8.12 -3.49
CA ASN A 18 9.73 -7.85 -4.40
C ASN A 18 9.59 -8.61 -5.73
N ALA A 19 9.15 -9.88 -5.69
CA ALA A 19 8.88 -10.64 -6.89
C ALA A 19 7.77 -10.00 -7.74
N ALA A 20 6.66 -9.59 -7.11
CA ALA A 20 5.56 -8.92 -7.78
C ALA A 20 6.00 -7.60 -8.42
N LYS A 21 6.75 -6.76 -7.68
CA LYS A 21 7.30 -5.49 -8.18
C LYS A 21 8.22 -5.68 -9.39
N ASN A 22 9.11 -6.66 -9.35
CA ASN A 22 10.02 -6.95 -10.47
C ASN A 22 9.28 -7.43 -11.73
N SER A 23 8.11 -8.03 -11.56
CA SER A 23 7.25 -8.46 -12.67
C SER A 23 6.32 -7.36 -13.19
N LEU A 24 6.21 -6.24 -12.47
CA LEU A 24 5.24 -5.19 -12.75
C LEU A 24 5.74 -4.25 -13.85
N PRO A 25 5.00 -4.11 -14.98
CA PRO A 25 5.30 -3.08 -15.96
C PRO A 25 5.20 -1.67 -15.35
N TYR A 26 6.13 -0.78 -15.71
CA TYR A 26 6.12 0.61 -15.23
C TYR A 26 4.78 1.33 -15.44
N SER A 27 4.10 1.05 -16.56
CA SER A 27 2.79 1.65 -16.88
C SER A 27 1.65 1.25 -15.92
N LEU A 28 1.84 0.23 -15.09
CA LEU A 28 0.83 -0.29 -14.17
C LEU A 28 1.09 0.07 -12.70
N GLN A 29 2.17 0.80 -12.40
CA GLN A 29 2.52 1.18 -11.02
C GLN A 29 1.41 1.99 -10.35
N GLU A 30 0.89 3.00 -11.03
CA GLU A 30 -0.22 3.82 -10.52
C GLU A 30 -1.51 2.98 -10.36
N THR A 31 -1.76 2.02 -11.26
CA THR A 31 -2.92 1.13 -11.18
C THR A 31 -2.82 0.18 -9.98
N VAL A 32 -1.66 -0.42 -9.74
CA VAL A 32 -1.44 -1.29 -8.56
C VAL A 32 -1.58 -0.50 -7.27
N PHE A 33 -1.07 0.73 -7.23
CA PHE A 33 -1.24 1.60 -6.07
C PHE A 33 -2.71 1.96 -5.83
N ALA A 34 -3.46 2.29 -6.89
CA ALA A 34 -4.89 2.56 -6.80
C ALA A 34 -5.69 1.34 -6.28
N VAL A 35 -5.40 0.15 -6.79
CA VAL A 35 -6.06 -1.11 -6.34
C VAL A 35 -5.70 -1.43 -4.89
N ALA A 36 -4.43 -1.25 -4.50
CA ALA A 36 -4.01 -1.48 -3.11
C ALA A 36 -4.69 -0.48 -2.16
N ALA A 37 -4.74 0.80 -2.52
CA ALA A 37 -5.43 1.82 -1.73
C ALA A 37 -6.93 1.52 -1.62
N ASP A 38 -7.57 1.08 -2.71
CA ASP A 38 -8.99 0.69 -2.71
C ASP A 38 -9.26 -0.48 -1.73
N LEU A 39 -8.44 -1.53 -1.77
CA LEU A 39 -8.57 -2.68 -0.87
C LEU A 39 -8.42 -2.31 0.61
N VAL A 40 -7.47 -1.43 0.94
CA VAL A 40 -7.25 -1.01 2.33
C VAL A 40 -8.38 -0.08 2.81
N LEU A 41 -8.96 0.71 1.91
CA LEU A 41 -10.03 1.67 2.22
C LEU A 41 -11.45 1.07 2.11
N SER A 42 -11.59 -0.15 1.58
CA SER A 42 -12.89 -0.77 1.27
C SER A 42 -13.76 -1.13 2.48
N ASP A 43 -13.21 -1.18 3.71
CA ASP A 43 -13.98 -1.53 4.90
C ASP A 43 -14.86 -0.36 5.42
N GLY A 44 -14.85 0.78 4.72
CA GLY A 44 -15.80 1.90 4.89
C GLY A 44 -15.62 2.73 6.17
N TYR A 45 -14.79 2.27 7.10
CA TYR A 45 -14.38 2.99 8.29
C TYR A 45 -12.87 2.99 8.37
N VAL A 46 -12.26 4.18 8.24
CA VAL A 46 -10.88 4.39 8.63
C VAL A 46 -10.92 5.05 10.00
N THR A 47 -10.64 4.28 11.05
CA THR A 47 -10.39 4.84 12.38
C THR A 47 -9.11 5.68 12.37
N GLU A 48 -8.92 6.60 13.32
CA GLU A 48 -7.69 7.41 13.40
C GLU A 48 -6.41 6.54 13.48
N LEU A 49 -6.52 5.33 14.03
CA LEU A 49 -5.43 4.35 14.09
C LEU A 49 -5.19 3.68 12.73
N GLU A 50 -6.24 3.31 12.01
CA GLU A 50 -6.10 2.83 10.63
C GLU A 50 -5.62 3.94 9.71
N GLN A 51 -5.93 5.21 10.01
CA GLN A 51 -5.43 6.37 9.27
C GLN A 51 -3.89 6.46 9.37
N SER A 52 -3.32 6.29 10.57
CA SER A 52 -1.86 6.27 10.73
C SER A 52 -1.22 5.04 10.08
N PHE A 53 -1.87 3.87 10.17
CA PHE A 53 -1.39 2.67 9.48
C PHE A 53 -1.49 2.80 7.94
N LEU A 54 -2.52 3.46 7.43
CA LEU A 54 -2.70 3.79 6.03
C LEU A 54 -1.63 4.77 5.56
N ASP A 55 -1.35 5.81 6.33
CA ASP A 55 -0.31 6.78 6.01
C ASP A 55 1.05 6.07 5.93
N ASP A 56 1.41 5.26 6.94
CA ASP A 56 2.67 4.50 6.95
C ASP A 56 2.76 3.47 5.79
N PHE A 57 1.69 2.70 5.55
CA PHE A 57 1.66 1.68 4.51
C PHE A 57 1.68 2.26 3.09
N LEU A 58 0.89 3.33 2.86
CA LEU A 58 0.82 3.97 1.56
C LEU A 58 2.10 4.74 1.27
N ASP A 59 2.72 5.35 2.30
CA ASP A 59 4.02 6.01 2.19
C ASP A 59 5.11 5.03 1.73
N ASP A 60 5.20 3.88 2.39
CA ASP A 60 6.14 2.84 1.97
C ASP A 60 5.82 2.32 0.56
N LEU A 61 4.54 2.10 0.25
CA LEU A 61 4.14 1.49 -1.02
C LEU A 61 4.39 2.40 -2.22
N TYR A 62 3.99 3.67 -2.19
CA TYR A 62 4.17 4.57 -3.34
C TYR A 62 5.66 4.83 -3.63
N GLN A 63 6.47 4.96 -2.57
CA GLN A 63 7.93 5.12 -2.71
C GLN A 63 8.54 3.88 -3.34
N SER A 64 8.10 2.70 -2.89
CA SER A 64 8.57 1.43 -3.42
C SER A 64 8.19 1.21 -4.90
N LEU A 65 7.09 1.81 -5.35
CA LEU A 65 6.59 1.80 -6.72
C LEU A 65 7.12 2.97 -7.57
N ASN A 66 7.97 3.83 -7.01
CA ASN A 66 8.53 5.02 -7.68
C ASN A 66 7.46 5.99 -8.21
N ILE A 67 6.36 6.11 -7.48
CA ILE A 67 5.27 7.05 -7.77
C ILE A 67 5.59 8.38 -7.08
N SER A 68 5.26 9.51 -7.69
CA SER A 68 5.45 10.82 -7.04
C SER A 68 4.43 11.04 -5.91
N ASP A 69 4.83 11.71 -4.83
CA ASP A 69 3.95 12.07 -3.70
C ASP A 69 2.67 12.76 -4.17
N LYS A 70 2.79 13.62 -5.20
CA LYS A 70 1.66 14.35 -5.79
C LYS A 70 0.66 13.40 -6.45
N THR A 71 1.14 12.36 -7.14
CA THR A 71 0.30 11.33 -7.76
C THR A 71 -0.33 10.45 -6.70
N ALA A 72 0.45 9.98 -5.72
CA ALA A 72 -0.02 9.15 -4.62
C ALA A 72 -1.14 9.87 -3.83
N THR A 73 -0.91 11.13 -3.44
CA THR A 73 -1.89 11.98 -2.76
C THR A 73 -3.20 12.10 -3.55
N ARG A 74 -3.11 12.23 -4.89
CA ARG A 74 -4.30 12.34 -5.74
C ARG A 74 -5.09 11.03 -5.74
N ILE A 75 -4.40 9.90 -5.88
CA ILE A 75 -5.04 8.57 -5.89
C ILE A 75 -5.73 8.31 -4.56
N VAL A 76 -5.04 8.53 -3.43
CA VAL A 76 -5.63 8.36 -2.09
C VAL A 76 -6.86 9.25 -1.89
N LYS A 77 -6.82 10.51 -2.32
CA LYS A 77 -7.98 11.41 -2.25
C LYS A 77 -9.18 10.88 -3.03
N VAL A 78 -8.96 10.35 -4.22
CA VAL A 78 -10.03 9.75 -5.04
C VAL A 78 -10.60 8.53 -4.33
N MET A 79 -9.76 7.64 -3.80
CA MET A 79 -10.21 6.41 -3.12
C MET A 79 -10.96 6.69 -1.82
N ILE A 80 -10.57 7.71 -1.04
CA ILE A 80 -11.32 8.14 0.15
C ILE A 80 -12.72 8.66 -0.23
N ILE A 81 -12.88 9.26 -1.42
CA ILE A 81 -14.18 9.75 -1.88
C ILE A 81 -15.06 8.57 -2.34
N GLU A 82 -14.50 7.65 -3.15
CA GLU A 82 -15.23 6.48 -3.65
C GLU A 82 -15.72 5.56 -2.50
N ASN A 83 -14.90 5.39 -1.46
CA ASN A 83 -15.21 4.49 -0.35
C ASN A 83 -16.06 5.11 0.78
N ARG A 84 -16.58 6.33 0.60
CA ARG A 84 -17.51 6.99 1.56
C ARG A 84 -18.99 6.69 1.32
N GLY A 85 -19.33 6.05 0.19
CA GLY A 85 -20.73 5.81 -0.21
C GLY A 85 -21.41 7.04 -0.81
#